data_AF-A0A0D2RX72-F1
#
_entry.id   AF-A0A0D2RX72-F1
#
_cell.length_a   1.000
_cell.length_b   1.000
_cell.length_c   1.000
_cell.angle_alpha   90.00
_cell.angle_beta   90.00
_cell.angle_gamma   90.00
#
_symmetry.space_group_name_H-M   'P 1'
#
loop_
_entity.id
_entity.type
_entity.pdbx_description
1 polymer ?
#
loop_
_entity_poly.entity_id
_entity_poly.type
_entity_poly.pdbx_seq_one_letter_code
_entity_poly.pdbx_strand_id
1 'polypeptide(L)'
;MLKLGVEPSVVTLSTLINGLCRQSKISQAVKLFDEMVEKGYQLNLIVYSTILNGLCKTGSGNIDRVVRFLRMMEERGFERNIVAYNTIIDCLCKKGSLNEALDLFSHVTVKGIRPNTVTYNCLIHAMCNSGQQREATRFLNN
;
A
#
# COMPACT_ATOMS: atom_id res chain seq x y z
N MET A 1 -21.47 -14.67 -7.43
CA MET A 1 -20.95 -15.95 -6.89
C MET A 1 -21.84 -16.59 -5.81
N LEU A 2 -23.11 -16.19 -5.65
CA LEU A 2 -24.01 -16.72 -4.60
C LEU A 2 -25.01 -17.79 -5.12
N LYS A 3 -24.72 -18.50 -6.22
CA LYS A 3 -25.68 -19.46 -6.80
C LYS A 3 -25.66 -20.86 -6.17
N LEU A 4 -24.71 -21.16 -5.29
CA LEU A 4 -24.50 -22.52 -4.74
C LEU A 4 -24.58 -22.62 -3.21
N GLY A 5 -24.87 -21.52 -2.50
CA GLY A 5 -25.01 -21.55 -1.03
C GLY A 5 -23.72 -21.82 -0.24
N VAL A 6 -22.58 -21.95 -0.90
CA VAL A 6 -21.27 -22.13 -0.26
C VAL A 6 -20.64 -20.78 0.02
N GLU A 7 -20.25 -20.53 1.28
CA GLU A 7 -19.47 -19.34 1.62
C GLU A 7 -18.07 -19.42 1.01
N PRO A 8 -17.66 -18.43 0.21
CA PRO A 8 -16.31 -18.40 -0.34
C PRO A 8 -15.26 -18.29 0.77
N SER A 9 -14.14 -18.99 0.62
CA SER A 9 -13.00 -18.87 1.53
C SER A 9 -12.25 -17.53 1.35
N VAL A 10 -11.49 -17.12 2.37
CA VAL A 10 -10.59 -15.93 2.30
C VAL A 10 -9.67 -15.99 1.09
N VAL A 11 -9.14 -17.17 0.77
CA VAL A 11 -8.25 -17.39 -0.39
C VAL A 11 -8.98 -17.16 -1.73
N THR A 12 -10.24 -17.58 -1.83
CA THR A 12 -11.04 -17.38 -3.04
C THR A 12 -11.31 -15.90 -3.27
N LEU A 13 -11.70 -15.20 -2.22
CA LEU A 13 -12.02 -13.78 -2.29
C LEU A 13 -10.77 -12.91 -2.46
N SER A 14 -9.63 -13.27 -1.85
CA SER A 14 -8.35 -12.58 -2.05
C SER A 14 -7.87 -12.70 -3.50
N THR A 15 -8.07 -13.87 -4.11
CA THR A 15 -7.78 -14.09 -5.54
C THR A 15 -8.66 -13.20 -6.42
N LEU A 16 -9.95 -13.07 -6.08
CA LEU A 16 -10.88 -12.19 -6.78
C LEU A 16 -10.49 -10.71 -6.63
N ILE A 17 -10.13 -10.27 -5.41
CA ILE A 17 -9.60 -8.94 -5.13
C ILE A 17 -8.37 -8.66 -6.02
N ASN A 18 -7.39 -9.58 -6.06
CA ASN A 18 -6.21 -9.43 -6.90
C ASN A 18 -6.56 -9.31 -8.39
N GLY A 19 -7.49 -10.15 -8.87
CA GLY A 19 -7.99 -10.07 -10.24
C GLY A 19 -8.64 -8.72 -10.57
N LEU A 20 -9.48 -8.20 -9.66
CA LEU A 20 -10.10 -6.89 -9.79
C LEU A 20 -9.07 -5.75 -9.80
N CYS A 21 -8.06 -5.84 -8.92
CA CYS A 21 -6.95 -4.88 -8.89
C CYS A 21 -6.16 -4.86 -10.20
N ARG A 22 -5.89 -6.02 -10.80
CA ARG A 22 -5.20 -6.13 -12.09
C ARG A 22 -6.02 -5.58 -13.26
N GLN A 23 -7.34 -5.59 -13.16
CA GLN A 23 -8.25 -4.99 -14.15
C GLN A 23 -8.53 -3.50 -13.87
N SER A 24 -7.80 -2.87 -12.95
CA SER A 24 -8.04 -1.49 -12.50
C SER A 24 -9.44 -1.25 -11.92
N LYS A 25 -10.18 -2.31 -11.54
CA LYS A 25 -11.52 -2.24 -10.94
C LYS A 25 -11.43 -2.05 -9.42
N ILE A 26 -10.68 -1.05 -8.98
CA ILE A 26 -10.33 -0.87 -7.57
C ILE A 26 -11.57 -0.64 -6.69
N SER A 27 -12.57 0.12 -7.16
CA SER A 27 -13.81 0.33 -6.40
C SER A 27 -14.54 -0.99 -6.10
N GLN A 28 -14.50 -1.96 -7.03
CA GLN A 28 -15.10 -3.28 -6.79
C GLN A 28 -14.24 -4.11 -5.83
N ALA A 29 -12.92 -4.01 -5.94
CA ALA A 29 -12.00 -4.69 -5.02
C ALA A 29 -12.17 -4.20 -3.57
N VAL A 30 -12.28 -2.88 -3.37
CA VAL A 30 -12.53 -2.26 -2.07
C VAL A 30 -13.90 -2.67 -1.53
N LYS A 31 -14.95 -2.63 -2.35
CA LYS A 31 -16.28 -3.07 -1.92
C LYS A 31 -16.27 -4.54 -1.47
N LEU A 32 -15.60 -5.41 -2.20
CA LEU A 32 -15.48 -6.82 -1.82
C LEU A 32 -14.68 -6.98 -0.52
N PHE A 33 -13.63 -6.19 -0.33
CA PHE A 33 -12.88 -6.15 0.91
C PHE A 33 -13.76 -5.72 2.10
N ASP A 34 -14.57 -4.68 1.93
CA ASP A 34 -15.49 -4.19 2.96
C ASP A 34 -16.55 -5.26 3.31
N GLU A 35 -17.11 -5.95 2.31
CA GLU A 35 -18.03 -7.08 2.52
C GLU A 35 -17.37 -8.24 3.30
N MET A 36 -16.08 -8.53 3.04
CA MET A 36 -15.34 -9.52 3.81
C MET A 36 -15.14 -9.07 5.27
N VAL A 37 -14.86 -7.79 5.48
CA VAL A 37 -14.74 -7.22 6.83
C VAL A 37 -16.05 -7.32 7.60
N GLU A 38 -17.17 -6.91 6.99
CA GLU A 38 -18.50 -6.90 7.61
C GLU A 38 -18.97 -8.30 7.99
N LYS A 39 -18.62 -9.30 7.18
CA LYS A 39 -18.91 -10.71 7.47
C LYS A 39 -17.97 -11.34 8.49
N GLY A 40 -17.02 -10.59 9.05
CA GLY A 40 -16.12 -11.05 10.10
C GLY A 40 -15.02 -11.99 9.62
N TYR A 41 -14.66 -11.97 8.32
CA TYR A 41 -13.54 -12.77 7.83
C TYR A 41 -12.22 -12.32 8.49
N GLN A 42 -11.41 -13.30 8.90
CA GLN A 42 -10.04 -13.03 9.34
C GLN A 42 -9.13 -12.79 8.15
N LEU A 43 -8.99 -11.52 7.80
CA LEU A 43 -8.11 -11.08 6.72
C LEU A 43 -6.66 -11.14 7.17
N ASN A 44 -5.80 -11.66 6.30
CA ASN A 44 -4.36 -11.65 6.52
C ASN A 44 -3.69 -10.49 5.76
N LEU A 45 -2.41 -10.27 6.06
CA LEU A 45 -1.60 -9.22 5.45
C LEU A 45 -1.64 -9.23 3.92
N ILE A 46 -1.73 -10.40 3.29
CA ILE A 46 -1.72 -10.52 1.82
C ILE A 46 -2.93 -9.80 1.21
N VAL A 47 -4.11 -9.91 1.82
CA VAL A 47 -5.32 -9.22 1.35
C VAL A 47 -5.13 -7.71 1.40
N TYR A 48 -4.63 -7.21 2.53
CA TYR A 48 -4.37 -5.78 2.71
C TYR A 48 -3.31 -5.26 1.72
N SER A 49 -2.18 -5.94 1.60
CA SER A 49 -1.12 -5.57 0.64
C SER A 49 -1.62 -5.58 -0.80
N THR A 50 -2.54 -6.48 -1.15
CA THR A 50 -3.13 -6.55 -2.49
C THR A 50 -4.00 -5.32 -2.78
N ILE A 51 -4.89 -4.93 -1.86
CA ILE A 51 -5.72 -3.72 -2.01
C ILE A 51 -4.84 -2.48 -2.07
N LEU A 52 -3.85 -2.39 -1.18
CA LEU A 52 -2.91 -1.26 -1.12
C LEU A 52 -2.19 -1.08 -2.47
N ASN A 53 -1.64 -2.16 -3.03
CA ASN A 53 -1.00 -2.16 -4.34
C ASN A 53 -1.97 -1.78 -5.47
N GLY A 54 -3.23 -2.24 -5.38
CA GLY A 54 -4.28 -1.86 -6.31
C GLY A 54 -4.60 -0.35 -6.29
N LEU A 55 -4.81 0.22 -5.10
CA LEU A 55 -5.03 1.65 -4.89
C LEU A 55 -3.86 2.49 -5.40
N CYS A 56 -2.64 1.99 -5.20
CA CYS A 56 -1.42 2.61 -5.69
C CYS A 56 -1.38 2.69 -7.22
N LYS A 57 -1.88 1.68 -7.94
CA LYS A 57 -1.82 1.61 -9.42
C LYS A 57 -2.85 2.46 -10.14
N THR A 58 -3.94 2.90 -9.50
CA THR A 58 -4.90 3.81 -10.14
C THR A 58 -4.31 5.21 -10.31
N GLY A 59 -4.21 5.66 -11.57
CA GLY A 59 -3.47 6.85 -12.01
C GLY A 59 -3.93 8.19 -11.42
N SER A 60 -5.13 8.26 -10.86
CA SER A 60 -5.61 9.40 -10.07
C SER A 60 -5.40 9.10 -8.59
N GLY A 61 -4.27 9.56 -8.06
CA GLY A 61 -3.83 9.40 -6.68
C GLY A 61 -4.87 9.85 -5.66
N ASN A 62 -5.73 8.94 -5.22
CA ASN A 62 -6.39 9.08 -3.94
C ASN A 62 -5.40 8.66 -2.85
N ILE A 63 -4.37 9.47 -2.62
CA ILE A 63 -3.42 9.31 -1.52
C ILE A 63 -4.20 9.18 -0.21
N ASP A 64 -5.29 9.95 -0.05
CA ASP A 64 -6.21 9.85 1.08
C ASP A 64 -6.76 8.44 1.30
N ARG A 65 -7.10 7.72 0.22
CA ARG A 65 -7.59 6.33 0.34
C ARG A 65 -6.46 5.39 0.74
N VAL A 66 -5.26 5.59 0.22
CA VAL A 66 -4.08 4.79 0.57
C VAL A 66 -3.72 4.99 2.05
N VAL A 67 -3.68 6.25 2.50
CA VAL A 67 -3.41 6.62 3.90
C VAL A 67 -4.50 6.11 4.84
N ARG A 68 -5.78 6.23 4.47
CA ARG A 68 -6.89 5.67 5.24
C ARG A 68 -6.80 4.14 5.33
N PHE A 69 -6.43 3.48 4.23
CA PHE A 69 -6.27 2.03 4.22
C PHE A 69 -5.09 1.59 5.10
N LEU A 70 -3.98 2.33 5.08
CA LEU A 70 -2.86 2.11 5.98
C LEU A 70 -3.31 2.23 7.45
N ARG A 71 -4.04 3.29 7.82
CA ARG A 71 -4.55 3.46 9.19
C ARG A 71 -5.42 2.27 9.63
N MET A 72 -6.30 1.78 8.75
CA MET A 72 -7.10 0.59 9.03
C MET A 72 -6.25 -0.67 9.22
N MET A 73 -5.13 -0.82 8.49
CA MET A 73 -4.18 -1.92 8.73
C MET A 73 -3.55 -1.81 10.13
N GLU A 74 -3.18 -0.59 10.54
CA GLU A 74 -2.60 -0.32 11.86
C GLU A 74 -3.58 -0.66 12.99
N GLU A 75 -4.84 -0.21 12.89
CA GLU A 75 -5.92 -0.49 13.84
C GLU A 75 -6.19 -1.99 14.00
N ARG A 76 -5.81 -2.81 13.02
CA ARG A 76 -5.93 -4.28 13.05
C ARG A 76 -4.64 -5.01 13.42
N GLY A 77 -3.65 -4.29 13.96
CA GLY A 77 -2.42 -4.85 14.51
C GLY A 77 -1.28 -5.02 13.51
N PHE A 78 -1.38 -4.47 12.29
CA PHE A 78 -0.30 -4.49 11.30
C PHE A 78 0.59 -3.23 11.33
N GLU A 79 0.64 -2.58 12.49
CA GLU A 79 1.32 -1.29 12.75
C GLU A 79 2.82 -1.23 12.42
N ARG A 80 3.54 -2.37 12.46
CA ARG A 80 5.00 -2.43 12.22
C ARG A 80 5.38 -3.01 10.85
N ASN A 81 4.54 -2.80 9.84
CA ASN A 81 4.74 -3.42 8.54
C ASN A 81 5.50 -2.55 7.54
N ILE A 82 6.83 -2.63 7.53
CA ILE A 82 7.67 -1.87 6.59
C ILE A 82 7.36 -2.18 5.11
N VAL A 83 6.86 -3.38 4.79
CA VAL A 83 6.50 -3.75 3.40
C VAL A 83 5.30 -2.94 2.90
N ALA A 84 4.29 -2.73 3.76
CA ALA A 84 3.14 -1.88 3.44
C ALA A 84 3.58 -0.43 3.21
N TYR A 85 4.39 0.13 4.09
CA TYR A 85 4.95 1.47 3.94
C TYR A 85 5.78 1.61 2.67
N ASN A 86 6.68 0.66 2.38
CA ASN A 86 7.50 0.67 1.18
C ASN A 86 6.65 0.63 -0.10
N THR A 87 5.55 -0.11 -0.10
CA THR A 87 4.63 -0.16 -1.24
C THR A 87 4.03 1.23 -1.54
N ILE A 88 3.70 1.99 -0.50
CA ILE A 88 3.14 3.34 -0.64
C ILE A 88 4.24 4.33 -1.05
N ILE A 89 5.40 4.28 -0.40
CA ILE A 89 6.55 5.13 -0.73
C ILE A 89 6.93 4.94 -2.20
N ASP A 90 7.08 3.69 -2.66
CA ASP A 90 7.35 3.37 -4.07
C ASP A 90 6.27 3.91 -5.01
N CYS A 91 4.99 3.80 -4.63
CA CYS A 91 3.89 4.35 -5.41
C CYS A 91 3.95 5.89 -5.52
N LEU A 92 4.14 6.58 -4.39
CA LEU A 92 4.20 8.05 -4.34
C LEU A 92 5.38 8.55 -5.17
N CYS A 93 6.55 7.92 -5.00
CA CYS A 93 7.74 8.12 -5.82
C CYS A 93 7.45 7.98 -7.33
N LYS A 94 6.80 6.89 -7.75
CA LYS A 94 6.46 6.64 -9.17
C LYS A 94 5.44 7.61 -9.75
N LYS A 95 4.62 8.25 -8.91
CA LYS A 95 3.66 9.29 -9.30
C LYS A 95 4.26 10.70 -9.29
N GLY A 96 5.52 10.86 -8.88
CA GLY A 96 6.17 12.16 -8.75
C GLY A 96 5.82 12.92 -7.46
N SER A 97 5.04 12.31 -6.56
CA SER A 97 4.68 12.84 -5.24
C SER A 97 5.79 12.57 -4.22
N LEU A 98 6.99 13.12 -4.48
CA LEU A 98 8.17 12.87 -3.66
C LEU A 98 8.04 13.43 -2.23
N ASN A 99 7.40 14.58 -2.06
CA ASN A 99 7.24 15.19 -0.74
C ASN A 99 6.39 14.30 0.18
N GLU A 100 5.27 13.78 -0.34
CA GLU A 100 4.40 12.87 0.40
C GLU A 100 5.10 11.53 0.71
N ALA A 101 5.98 11.07 -0.19
CA ALA A 101 6.81 9.89 0.04
C ALA A 101 7.80 10.13 1.21
N LEU A 102 8.38 11.32 1.29
CA LEU A 102 9.29 11.72 2.36
C LEU A 102 8.58 11.94 3.69
N ASP A 103 7.38 12.52 3.69
CA ASP A 103 6.53 12.64 4.88
C ASP A 103 6.21 11.26 5.45
N LEU A 104 5.85 10.30 4.58
CA LEU A 104 5.59 8.94 5.00
C LEU A 104 6.86 8.23 5.50
N PHE A 105 8.02 8.48 4.88
CA PHE A 105 9.30 7.97 5.37
C PHE A 105 9.64 8.52 6.76
N SER A 106 9.42 9.81 7.00
CA SER A 106 9.58 10.44 8.32
C SER A 106 8.64 9.82 9.36
N HIS A 107 7.38 9.55 8.98
CA HIS A 107 6.43 8.88 9.86
C HIS A 107 6.88 7.45 10.23
N VAL A 108 7.44 6.71 9.27
CA VAL A 108 8.00 5.36 9.51
C VAL A 108 9.15 5.41 10.52
N THR A 109 10.07 6.37 10.40
CA THR A 109 11.21 6.49 11.31
C THR A 109 10.78 6.95 12.70
N VAL A 110 9.86 7.92 12.81
CA VAL A 110 9.29 8.38 14.10
C VAL A 110 8.56 7.25 14.84
N LYS A 111 7.88 6.35 14.10
CA LYS A 111 7.26 5.16 14.67
C LYS A 111 8.25 4.08 15.12
N GLY A 112 9.56 4.28 14.94
CA GLY A 112 10.60 3.30 15.25
C GLY A 112 10.59 2.09 14.31
N ILE A 113 9.90 2.17 13.17
CA ILE A 113 9.93 1.13 12.14
C ILE A 113 11.20 1.36 11.33
N ARG A 114 12.13 0.40 11.35
CA ARG A 114 13.41 0.53 10.66
C ARG A 114 13.20 0.48 9.13
N PRO A 115 13.51 1.57 8.39
CA PRO A 115 13.54 1.51 6.94
C PRO A 115 14.59 0.52 6.45
N ASN A 116 14.36 -0.08 5.28
CA ASN A 116 15.29 -1.04 4.69
C ASN A 116 15.76 -0.58 3.31
N THR A 117 16.63 -1.36 2.69
CA THR A 117 17.21 -1.05 1.37
C THR A 117 16.15 -0.74 0.31
N VAL A 118 15.00 -1.41 0.35
CA VAL A 118 13.89 -1.12 -0.59
C VAL A 118 13.36 0.29 -0.37
N THR A 119 13.20 0.73 0.87
CA THR A 119 12.74 2.10 1.21
C THR A 119 13.69 3.15 0.64
N TYR A 120 14.99 3.02 0.94
CA TYR A 120 16.01 3.97 0.48
C TYR A 120 16.12 4.00 -1.04
N ASN A 121 16.15 2.83 -1.70
CA ASN A 121 16.23 2.73 -3.16
C ASN A 121 15.05 3.44 -3.85
N CYS A 122 13.83 3.31 -3.31
CA CYS A 122 12.65 3.97 -3.86
C CYS A 122 12.77 5.51 -3.79
N LEU A 123 13.24 6.04 -2.65
CA LEU A 123 13.40 7.48 -2.44
C LEU A 123 14.54 8.06 -3.28
N ILE A 124 15.71 7.41 -3.28
CA ILE A 124 16.88 7.82 -4.07
C ILE A 124 16.53 7.86 -5.56
N HIS A 125 15.88 6.82 -6.08
CA HIS A 125 15.47 6.77 -7.48
C HIS A 125 14.50 7.90 -7.83
N ALA A 126 13.56 8.21 -6.95
CA ALA A 126 12.62 9.32 -7.15
C ALA A 126 13.29 10.70 -7.10
N MET A 127 14.21 10.92 -6.15
CA MET A 127 15.01 12.16 -6.05
C MET A 127 15.87 12.38 -7.30
N CYS A 128 16.49 11.33 -7.83
CA CYS A 128 17.24 11.41 -9.07
C CYS A 128 16.35 11.83 -10.25
N ASN A 129 15.14 11.27 -10.34
CA ASN A 129 14.18 11.59 -11.40
C ASN A 129 13.56 12.98 -11.26
N SER A 130 13.49 13.54 -10.06
CA SER A 130 12.97 14.89 -9.80
C SER A 130 14.05 15.98 -9.85
N GLY A 131 15.30 15.63 -10.16
CA GLY A 131 16.43 16.58 -10.22
C GLY A 131 16.98 17.00 -8.86
N GLN A 132 16.65 16.27 -7.79
CA GLN A 132 17.11 16.53 -6.43
C GLN A 132 18.36 15.70 -6.08
N GLN A 133 19.40 15.73 -6.92
CA GLN A 133 20.56 14.84 -6.75
C GLN A 133 21.32 15.06 -5.43
N ARG A 134 21.32 16.28 -4.87
CA ARG A 134 21.99 16.57 -3.59
C ARG A 134 21.33 15.84 -2.41
N GLU A 135 20.01 15.73 -2.41
CA GLU A 135 19.24 15.00 -1.40
C GLU A 135 19.50 13.49 -1.53
N ALA A 136 19.52 12.99 -2.77
CA ALA A 136 19.81 11.58 -3.07
C ALA A 136 21.18 11.15 -2.52
N THR A 137 22.23 11.98 -2.69
CA THR A 137 23.56 11.68 -2.17
C THR A 137 23.61 11.67 -0.64
N ARG A 138 22.81 12.49 0.05
CA ARG A 138 22.71 12.45 1.52
C ARG A 138 22.04 11.16 2.01
N PHE A 139 21.05 10.65 1.28
CA PHE A 139 20.40 9.37 1.58
C PHE A 139 21.32 8.17 1.34
N LEU A 140 22.25 8.25 0.37
CA LEU A 140 23.26 7.22 0.11
C LEU A 140 24.35 7.13 1.18
N ASN A 141 24.62 8.22 1.88
CA ASN A 141 25.72 8.33 2.85
C ASN A 141 25.28 8.13 4.32
N ASN A 142 24.02 7.75 4.57
CA ASN A 142 23.47 7.36 5.88
C ASN A 142 23.29 5.84 5.95
#